data_AF-A0A2T7TRG2-F1
#
_entry.id   AF-A0A2T7TRG2-F1
#
_cell.length_a   1.000
_cell.length_b   1.000
_cell.length_c   1.000
_cell.angle_alpha   90.00
_cell.angle_beta   90.00
_cell.angle_gamma   90.00
#
_symmetry.space_group_name_H-M   'P 1'
#
loop_
_entity.id
_entity.type
_entity.pdbx_description
1 polymer ?
#
loop_
_entity_poly.entity_id
_entity_poly.type
_entity_poly.pdbx_seq_one_letter_code
_entity_poly.pdbx_strand_id
1 'polypeptide(L)'
;MFVLSVADSLGGSTVVNPENLTFKAGVAYYSCCATFSGKIMFPLLIMIRQNDQWHLAQACEELAAGHTNESAATDLVVYRDAHHGVVEPDWSAAQSVLGFRLEHNEKTAQDSLRRAQEFLARNLGGSP
;
A
#
# COMPACT_ATOMS: atom_id res chain seq x y z
N MET A 1 -16.61 7.38 -16.74
CA MET A 1 -16.92 7.22 -15.31
C MET A 1 -15.62 6.84 -14.62
N PHE A 2 -15.02 7.77 -13.88
CA PHE A 2 -13.77 7.51 -13.15
C PHE A 2 -14.15 7.07 -11.74
N VAL A 3 -13.74 5.86 -11.36
CA VAL A 3 -13.98 5.31 -10.03
C VAL A 3 -12.80 5.66 -9.14
N LEU A 4 -13.09 6.30 -8.02
CA LEU A 4 -12.10 6.53 -6.97
C LEU A 4 -12.17 5.34 -6.01
N SER A 5 -11.13 4.51 -5.97
CA SER A 5 -11.01 3.46 -4.96
C SER A 5 -10.41 4.07 -3.70
N VAL A 6 -11.20 4.18 -2.64
CA VAL A 6 -10.70 4.45 -1.29
C VAL A 6 -10.44 3.11 -0.63
N ALA A 7 -9.22 2.90 -0.12
CA ALA A 7 -8.92 1.77 0.75
C ALA A 7 -9.55 2.06 2.11
N ASP A 8 -10.81 1.65 2.29
CA ASP A 8 -11.44 1.51 3.60
C ASP A 8 -11.22 0.07 4.09
N SER A 9 -11.14 -0.14 5.40
CA SER A 9 -10.94 -1.47 6.00
C SER A 9 -12.11 -2.44 5.74
N LEU A 10 -13.22 -1.92 5.20
CA LEU A 10 -14.36 -2.69 4.74
C LEU A 10 -14.29 -2.76 3.21
N GLY A 11 -13.73 -3.85 2.68
CA GLY A 11 -13.66 -4.08 1.24
C GLY A 11 -15.01 -3.87 0.56
N GLY A 12 -15.07 -2.97 -0.43
CA GLY A 12 -16.20 -2.85 -1.35
C GLY A 12 -16.87 -1.48 -1.48
N SER A 13 -16.50 -0.46 -0.69
CA SER A 13 -17.05 0.88 -0.87
C SER A 13 -16.49 1.54 -2.13
N THR A 14 -17.29 1.56 -3.19
CA THR A 14 -17.00 2.34 -4.41
C THR A 14 -17.41 3.78 -4.17
N VAL A 15 -16.45 4.71 -4.15
CA VAL A 15 -16.77 6.14 -4.07
C VAL A 15 -17.01 6.67 -5.49
N VAL A 16 -18.25 7.10 -5.74
CA VAL A 16 -18.57 7.83 -6.97
C VAL A 16 -17.96 9.22 -6.86
N ASN A 17 -17.14 9.60 -7.85
CA ASN A 17 -16.47 10.89 -7.91
C ASN A 17 -17.09 11.77 -9.03
N PRO A 18 -18.31 12.31 -8.82
CA PRO A 18 -19.00 13.10 -9.85
C PRO A 18 -18.29 14.42 -10.16
N GLU A 19 -17.52 14.92 -9.20
CA GLU A 19 -16.78 16.20 -9.30
C GLU A 19 -15.39 16.04 -9.92
N ASN A 20 -15.01 14.82 -10.33
CA ASN A 20 -13.69 14.52 -10.89
C ASN A 20 -12.52 14.98 -10.00
N LEU A 21 -12.69 14.82 -8.68
CA LEU A 21 -11.66 15.06 -7.67
C LEU A 21 -10.42 14.18 -7.92
N THR A 22 -9.25 14.69 -7.58
CA THR A 22 -7.99 13.96 -7.64
C THR A 22 -7.45 13.70 -6.23
N PHE A 23 -6.69 12.61 -6.07
CA PHE A 23 -6.00 12.35 -4.81
C PHE A 23 -4.79 13.26 -4.66
N LYS A 24 -4.58 13.79 -3.45
CA LYS A 24 -3.34 14.50 -3.08
C LYS A 24 -2.19 13.55 -2.75
N ALA A 25 -2.50 12.38 -2.22
CA ALA A 25 -1.54 11.35 -1.84
C ALA A 25 -2.27 10.02 -1.62
N GLY A 26 -1.55 8.90 -1.69
CA GLY A 26 -2.07 7.59 -1.33
C GLY A 26 -1.05 6.73 -0.59
N VAL A 27 -1.56 5.80 0.21
CA VAL A 27 -0.77 4.77 0.90
C VAL A 27 -1.37 3.42 0.55
N ALA A 28 -0.53 2.46 0.16
CA ALA A 28 -0.96 1.15 -0.28
C ALA A 28 -0.20 0.06 0.49
N TYR A 29 -0.95 -0.78 1.18
CA TYR A 29 -0.45 -1.96 1.90
C TYR A 29 -0.67 -3.20 1.03
N TYR A 30 0.31 -4.11 0.98
CA TYR A 30 0.17 -5.41 0.29
C TYR A 30 -0.32 -5.31 -1.15
N SER A 31 0.19 -4.36 -1.92
CA SER A 31 -0.35 -4.06 -3.24
C SER A 31 0.04 -5.09 -4.30
N CYS A 32 -0.90 -5.50 -5.14
CA CYS A 32 -0.65 -6.34 -6.31
C CYS A 32 -0.04 -5.51 -7.46
N CYS A 33 1.21 -5.06 -7.29
CA CYS A 33 1.88 -4.16 -8.25
C CYS A 33 2.01 -4.75 -9.66
N ALA A 34 2.02 -6.07 -9.81
CA ALA A 34 2.11 -6.76 -11.11
C ALA A 34 0.92 -6.48 -12.05
N THR A 35 -0.21 -6.00 -11.52
CA THR A 35 -1.41 -5.69 -12.33
C THR A 35 -1.48 -4.23 -12.76
N PHE A 36 -0.57 -3.39 -12.27
CA PHE A 36 -0.55 -1.97 -12.58
C PHE A 36 0.12 -1.69 -13.93
N SER A 37 -0.59 -1.05 -14.84
CA SER A 37 -0.11 -0.66 -16.18
C SER A 37 -0.24 0.83 -16.48
N GLY A 38 -0.70 1.62 -15.50
CA GLY A 38 -1.00 3.05 -15.66
C GLY A 38 0.16 3.96 -15.30
N LYS A 39 -0.14 5.27 -15.20
CA LYS A 39 0.76 6.28 -14.63
C LYS A 39 0.33 6.58 -13.20
N ILE A 40 1.30 6.72 -12.31
CA ILE A 40 1.05 7.17 -10.95
C ILE A 40 0.89 8.70 -10.99
N MET A 41 -0.31 9.20 -10.74
CA MET A 41 -0.67 10.62 -10.95
C MET A 41 -0.51 11.48 -9.69
N PHE A 42 -0.23 10.88 -8.54
CA PHE A 42 -0.12 11.53 -7.24
C PHE A 42 0.94 10.81 -6.40
N PRO A 43 1.55 11.48 -5.40
CA PRO A 43 2.50 10.85 -4.49
C PRO A 43 1.92 9.56 -3.89
N LEU A 44 2.66 8.45 -4.01
CA LEU A 44 2.24 7.14 -3.51
C LEU A 44 3.29 6.53 -2.58
N LEU A 45 2.88 6.00 -1.43
CA LEU A 45 3.69 5.11 -0.61
C LEU A 45 3.21 3.67 -0.78
N ILE A 46 4.09 2.78 -1.21
CA ILE A 46 3.85 1.34 -1.27
C ILE A 46 4.62 0.68 -0.13
N MET A 47 3.90 -0.11 0.68
CA MET A 47 4.47 -0.90 1.76
C MET A 47 4.23 -2.39 1.51
N ILE A 48 5.27 -3.08 1.06
CA ILE A 48 5.22 -4.49 0.66
C ILE A 48 6.10 -5.36 1.55
N ARG A 49 5.81 -6.65 1.61
CA ARG A 49 6.58 -7.61 2.42
C ARG A 49 7.37 -8.53 1.52
N GLN A 50 8.64 -8.76 1.85
CA GLN A 50 9.53 -9.61 1.04
C GLN A 50 8.99 -11.03 0.91
N ASN A 51 8.41 -11.55 2.00
CA ASN A 51 7.86 -12.90 2.08
C ASN A 51 6.34 -12.92 1.94
N ASP A 52 5.76 -11.89 1.30
CA ASP A 52 4.38 -11.91 0.86
C ASP A 52 4.26 -12.88 -0.32
N GLN A 53 3.56 -13.99 -0.10
CA GLN A 53 3.40 -15.03 -1.09
C GLN A 53 2.20 -14.78 -2.00
N TRP A 54 1.32 -13.83 -1.67
CA TRP A 54 0.22 -13.41 -2.53
C TRP A 54 0.68 -12.36 -3.53
N HIS A 55 1.54 -11.44 -3.11
CA HIS A 55 2.04 -10.34 -3.93
C HIS A 55 3.56 -10.18 -3.79
N LEU A 56 4.30 -10.66 -4.79
CA LEU A 56 5.77 -10.63 -4.78
C LEU A 56 6.29 -9.19 -4.75
N ALA A 57 7.19 -8.90 -3.81
CA ALA A 57 7.82 -7.59 -3.64
C ALA A 57 8.51 -7.07 -4.91
N GLN A 58 9.09 -7.97 -5.70
CA GLN A 58 9.78 -7.65 -6.95
C GLN A 58 8.92 -6.80 -7.90
N ALA A 59 7.62 -7.09 -8.02
CA ALA A 59 6.75 -6.32 -8.91
C ALA A 59 6.59 -4.86 -8.43
N CYS A 60 6.62 -4.62 -7.13
CA CYS A 60 6.56 -3.27 -6.57
C CYS A 60 7.92 -2.55 -6.67
N GLU A 61 9.02 -3.29 -6.57
CA GLU A 61 10.37 -2.77 -6.82
C GLU A 61 10.51 -2.31 -8.28
N GLU A 62 10.07 -3.13 -9.23
CA GLU A 62 10.06 -2.79 -10.66
C GLU A 62 9.16 -1.58 -10.95
N LEU A 63 7.96 -1.52 -10.35
CA LEU A 63 7.06 -0.37 -10.49
C LEU A 63 7.68 0.92 -9.94
N ALA A 64 8.33 0.86 -8.76
CA ALA A 64 8.98 2.01 -8.15
C ALA A 64 10.26 2.42 -8.89
N ALA A 65 10.96 1.49 -9.55
CA ALA A 65 12.12 1.80 -10.37
C ALA A 65 11.75 2.35 -11.76
N GLY A 66 10.59 1.93 -12.29
CA GLY A 66 10.11 2.24 -13.63
C GLY A 66 9.54 3.66 -13.80
N HIS A 67 9.83 4.60 -12.90
CA HIS A 67 9.33 5.97 -13.03
C HIS A 67 9.82 6.61 -14.34
N THR A 68 8.87 6.92 -15.21
CA THR A 68 9.08 7.87 -16.29
C THR A 68 8.98 9.29 -15.74
N ASN A 69 9.55 10.28 -16.44
CA ASN A 69 9.44 11.71 -16.07
C ASN A 69 7.98 12.22 -15.97
N GLU A 70 7.00 11.41 -16.38
CA GLU A 70 5.58 11.73 -16.38
C GLU A 70 4.81 11.13 -15.19
N SER A 71 5.46 10.32 -14.34
CA SER A 71 4.86 9.75 -13.13
C SER A 71 5.23 10.54 -11.88
N ALA A 72 4.30 10.65 -10.93
CA ALA A 72 4.56 11.20 -9.62
C ALA A 72 5.48 10.27 -8.80
N ALA A 73 6.15 10.85 -7.80
CA ALA A 73 7.07 10.12 -6.93
C ALA A 73 6.37 8.95 -6.21
N THR A 74 7.02 7.79 -6.19
CA THR A 74 6.58 6.63 -5.41
C THR A 74 7.66 6.26 -4.40
N ASP A 75 7.28 6.26 -3.12
CA ASP A 75 8.09 5.70 -2.05
C ASP A 75 7.80 4.20 -1.95
N LEU A 76 8.84 3.39 -1.85
CA LEU A 76 8.73 1.96 -1.61
C LEU A 76 9.41 1.57 -0.30
N VAL A 77 8.70 0.82 0.53
CA VAL A 77 9.24 0.18 1.73
C VAL A 77 9.02 -1.32 1.64
N VAL A 78 10.11 -2.08 1.66
CA VAL A 78 10.11 -3.54 1.68
C VAL A 78 10.48 -4.04 3.08
N TYR A 79 9.56 -4.72 3.75
CA TYR A 79 9.83 -5.35 5.04
C TYR A 79 10.28 -6.79 4.84
N ARG A 80 11.54 -7.08 5.20
CA ARG A 80 12.22 -8.36 4.91
C ARG A 80 11.71 -9.55 5.70
N ASP A 81 11.29 -9.33 6.95
CA ASP A 81 10.93 -10.40 7.90
C ASP A 81 9.42 -10.47 8.15
N ALA A 82 8.62 -10.17 7.13
CA ALA A 82 7.17 -10.06 7.26
C ALA A 82 6.43 -10.77 6.12
N HIS A 83 5.20 -11.19 6.43
CA HIS A 83 4.31 -11.93 5.55
C HIS A 83 3.03 -11.11 5.26
N HIS A 84 2.13 -11.69 4.46
CA HIS A 84 0.82 -11.09 4.20
C HIS A 84 0.02 -10.92 5.51
N GLY A 85 -0.80 -9.88 5.60
CA GLY A 85 -1.66 -9.63 6.77
C GLY A 85 -0.93 -9.19 8.04
N VAL A 86 0.38 -8.94 7.99
CA VAL A 86 1.20 -8.63 9.18
C VAL A 86 0.80 -7.37 9.99
N VAL A 87 -0.06 -6.50 9.46
CA VAL A 87 -0.60 -5.33 10.16
C VAL A 87 -1.99 -5.58 10.73
N GLU A 88 -2.62 -6.72 10.43
CA GLU A 88 -3.95 -7.06 10.91
C GLU A 88 -3.84 -7.76 12.27
N PRO A 89 -4.38 -7.16 13.35
CA PRO A 89 -4.29 -7.75 14.69
C PRO A 89 -4.96 -9.13 14.81
N ASP A 90 -5.91 -9.42 13.93
CA ASP A 90 -6.67 -10.68 13.89
C ASP A 90 -5.78 -11.89 13.55
N TRP A 91 -4.58 -11.68 12.98
CA TRP A 91 -3.58 -12.74 12.73
C TRP A 91 -2.53 -12.86 13.84
N SER A 92 -2.87 -12.50 15.09
CA SER A 92 -1.98 -12.59 16.26
C SER A 92 -1.41 -13.98 16.52
N ALA A 93 -2.14 -15.03 16.17
CA ALA A 93 -1.61 -16.39 16.03
C ALA A 93 -1.37 -16.65 14.54
N ALA A 94 -0.21 -17.21 14.18
CA ALA A 94 0.09 -17.56 12.79
C ALA A 94 -0.98 -18.52 12.23
N GLN A 95 -1.61 -18.13 11.11
CA GLN A 95 -2.62 -18.93 10.42
C GLN A 95 -2.17 -19.26 9.01
N SER A 96 -2.69 -20.37 8.48
CA SER A 96 -2.55 -20.70 7.06
C SER A 96 -3.82 -20.32 6.32
N VAL A 97 -3.72 -19.36 5.40
CA VAL A 97 -4.82 -18.98 4.50
C VAL A 97 -4.39 -19.26 3.07
N LEU A 98 -5.15 -20.10 2.37
CA LEU A 98 -4.82 -20.57 1.01
C LEU A 98 -3.42 -21.21 0.89
N GLY A 99 -2.92 -21.83 1.96
CA GLY A 99 -1.59 -22.44 2.00
C GLY A 99 -0.44 -21.48 2.31
N PHE A 100 -0.74 -20.21 2.58
CA PHE A 100 0.24 -19.17 2.89
C PHE A 100 0.16 -18.75 4.36
N ARG A 101 1.30 -18.43 4.98
CA ARG A 101 1.36 -18.02 6.39
C ARG A 101 0.98 -16.54 6.52
N LEU A 102 -0.03 -16.25 7.33
CA LEU A 102 -0.39 -14.91 7.79
C LEU A 102 -0.07 -14.82 9.28
N GLU A 103 0.64 -13.78 9.69
CA GLU A 103 1.05 -13.59 11.08
C GLU A 103 1.27 -12.11 11.36
N HIS A 104 0.64 -11.60 12.41
CA HIS A 104 0.81 -10.23 12.89
C HIS A 104 2.23 -10.03 13.44
N ASN A 105 2.82 -8.88 13.14
CA ASN A 105 4.07 -8.45 13.74
C ASN A 105 3.92 -7.01 14.21
N GLU A 106 3.79 -6.85 15.52
CA GLU A 106 3.53 -5.55 16.15
C GLU A 106 4.55 -4.47 15.74
N LYS A 107 5.84 -4.81 15.68
CA LYS A 107 6.90 -3.89 15.26
C LYS A 107 6.70 -3.41 13.82
N THR A 108 6.32 -4.32 12.93
CA THR A 108 6.06 -4.00 11.52
C THR A 108 4.77 -3.19 11.37
N ALA A 109 3.72 -3.53 12.13
CA ALA A 109 2.47 -2.78 12.16
C ALA A 109 2.69 -1.34 12.60
N GLN A 110 3.35 -1.12 13.74
CA GLN A 110 3.68 0.20 14.26
C GLN A 110 4.56 1.02 13.31
N ASP A 111 5.61 0.41 12.74
CA ASP A 111 6.48 1.10 11.78
C ASP A 111 5.71 1.51 10.52
N SER A 112 4.84 0.63 10.02
CA SER A 112 4.03 0.92 8.83
C SER A 112 3.01 2.02 9.05
N LEU A 113 2.35 2.06 10.22
CA LEU A 113 1.44 3.13 10.60
C LEU A 113 2.17 4.47 10.72
N ARG A 114 3.32 4.48 11.41
CA ARG A 114 4.15 5.67 11.57
C ARG A 114 4.56 6.25 10.21
N ARG A 115 5.04 5.40 9.28
CA ARG A 115 5.41 5.82 7.92
C ARG A 115 4.23 6.35 7.12
N ALA A 116 3.06 5.73 7.25
CA ALA A 116 1.84 6.22 6.60
C ALA A 116 1.46 7.62 7.11
N GLN A 117 1.51 7.84 8.43
CA GLN A 117 1.24 9.15 9.04
C GLN A 117 2.24 10.21 8.57
N GLU A 118 3.55 9.91 8.60
CA GLU A 118 4.60 10.80 8.12
C GLU A 118 4.43 11.12 6.62
N PHE A 119 4.09 10.12 5.81
CA PHE A 119 3.81 10.28 4.39
C PHE A 119 2.59 11.15 4.11
N LEU A 120 1.52 11.00 4.89
CA LEU A 120 0.31 11.78 4.69
C LEU A 120 0.51 13.21 5.18
N ALA A 121 1.13 13.42 6.35
CA ALA A 121 1.40 14.76 6.89
C ALA A 121 2.15 15.64 5.88
N ARG A 122 3.26 15.12 5.32
CA ARG A 122 4.08 15.86 4.35
C ARG A 122 3.37 16.17 3.03
N ASN A 123 2.44 15.31 2.57
CA ASN A 123 1.79 15.45 1.25
C ASN A 123 0.41 16.14 1.32
N LEU A 124 -0.26 16.13 2.48
CA LEU A 124 -1.57 16.75 2.65
C LEU A 124 -1.48 18.21 3.14
N GLY A 125 -0.29 18.67 3.56
CA GLY A 125 -0.07 20.03 4.04
C GLY A 125 -0.47 20.23 5.51
N GLY A 126 -0.51 19.16 6.31
CA GLY A 126 -0.69 19.24 7.76
C GLY A 126 0.67 19.27 8.47
N SER A 127 0.90 20.25 9.36
CA SER A 127 2.04 20.21 10.28
C SER A 127 1.96 18.98 11.19
N PRO A 128 3.11 18.41 11.63
CA PRO A 128 3.15 17.27 12.54
C PRO A 128 2.40 17.51 13.86
#